data_AF-A0A1V3XDG7-F1
#
_entry.id   AF-A0A1V3XDG7-F1
#
_cell.length_a   1.000
_cell.length_b   1.000
_cell.length_c   1.000
_cell.angle_alpha   90.00
_cell.angle_beta   90.00
_cell.angle_gamma   90.00
#
_symmetry.space_group_name_H-M   'P 1'
#
loop_
_entity.id
_entity.type
_entity.pdbx_description
1 polymer ?
#
loop_
_entity_poly.entity_id
_entity_poly.type
_entity_poly.pdbx_seq_one_letter_code
_entity_poly.pdbx_strand_id
1 'polypeptide(L)'
;MAGFSRWLMRAYDVLVDEDQIAALRKLDRKATLAFAFSHRSYLDGLLLPEVILANRLSPALTFGGANLNFFPMGAWAKRTGAIFIRRQTKDIPVYRFVLRAYAAQLVQNHANLTWSIEGGRTRTGKLRPPVFGILRYIADAVDEIDGPEVYLVPTSIVYDQLHEVEAMTTEAYGAVKPPEDLRFLIRLARQQGERLGRAYLDFGEPLPLRKRLEELRADESGSGTEIERIALDVEHRINRATPVTPTAVVSLALLGADRSLSISEVLATVQPLASYIAARHWAVAGAADLTNRSTIRWALHQMVASGVVRVYEAGTEAVWGIGEDQHLVAAFYRNTAIHIFVDRAIAEMALLAAAEISERSGNGSVLPATVRDEALRLRELLKFEFLFSARAQFEKDLADEVRLIGPVEDTTKAATAEQVRQLLESADLLLAHLVLRPFLDAYHIVADRLAACEDDAFDEQAFLAECLQVGKQWELQRRIANAESRSMELFKTALRLARHRELVDEAGYSDSHDIAQRRREFADEIATAIRRVNAIAELARTR
;
A
#
# COMPACT_ATOMS: atom_id res chain seq x y z
N MET A 1 0.42 28.42 -19.50
CA MET A 1 -0.11 27.05 -19.35
C MET A 1 0.31 26.44 -18.01
N ALA A 2 1.60 26.45 -17.65
CA ALA A 2 2.13 26.05 -16.33
C ALA A 2 1.46 26.74 -15.12
N GLY A 3 0.93 27.96 -15.30
CA GLY A 3 0.27 28.72 -14.23
C GLY A 3 -0.97 28.06 -13.60
N PHE A 4 -1.78 27.31 -14.37
CA PHE A 4 -2.96 26.64 -13.80
C PHE A 4 -2.59 25.41 -12.98
N SER A 5 -1.65 24.59 -13.46
CA SER A 5 -1.16 23.42 -12.71
C SER A 5 -0.51 23.85 -11.39
N ARG A 6 0.40 24.83 -11.44
CA ARG A 6 1.01 25.41 -10.23
C ARG A 6 -0.01 26.06 -9.29
N TRP A 7 -1.00 26.75 -9.84
CA TRP A 7 -2.07 27.32 -9.02
C TRP A 7 -2.89 26.23 -8.34
N LEU A 8 -3.18 25.12 -9.01
CA LEU A 8 -3.91 24.00 -8.42
C LEU A 8 -3.06 23.25 -7.37
N MET A 9 -1.74 23.26 -7.50
CA MET A 9 -0.81 22.66 -6.53
C MET A 9 -0.35 23.61 -5.43
N ARG A 10 -0.86 24.84 -5.37
CA ARG A 10 -0.40 25.89 -4.43
C ARG A 10 -0.53 25.54 -2.95
N ALA A 11 -1.30 24.50 -2.64
CA ALA A 11 -1.43 23.98 -1.28
C ALA A 11 -0.16 23.24 -0.81
N TYR A 12 0.70 22.80 -1.73
CA TYR A 12 1.86 21.97 -1.43
C TYR A 12 3.18 22.60 -1.84
N ASP A 13 4.17 22.48 -0.96
CA ASP A 13 5.57 22.62 -1.32
C ASP A 13 6.05 21.27 -1.90
N VAL A 14 6.34 21.24 -3.20
CA VAL A 14 6.78 20.01 -3.89
C VAL A 14 8.27 19.81 -3.66
N LEU A 15 8.64 18.68 -3.05
CA LEU A 15 10.01 18.29 -2.76
C LEU A 15 10.40 17.10 -3.63
N VAL A 16 11.57 17.22 -4.25
CA VAL A 16 12.15 16.23 -5.15
C VAL A 16 13.64 16.18 -4.87
N ASP A 17 14.22 14.99 -4.90
CA ASP A 17 15.65 14.80 -4.80
C ASP A 17 16.36 15.28 -6.09
N GLU A 18 17.26 16.27 -5.93
CA GLU A 18 18.00 16.87 -7.05
C GLU A 18 18.96 15.87 -7.71
N ASP A 19 19.54 14.93 -6.96
CA ASP A 19 20.44 13.91 -7.48
C ASP A 19 19.68 12.89 -8.33
N GLN A 20 18.48 12.49 -7.89
CA GLN A 20 17.59 11.64 -8.69
C GLN A 20 17.20 12.34 -10.01
N ILE A 21 16.85 13.62 -9.96
CA ILE A 21 16.55 14.42 -11.15
C ILE A 21 17.76 14.52 -12.07
N ALA A 22 18.96 14.74 -11.53
CA ALA A 22 20.18 14.81 -12.32
C ALA A 22 20.49 13.48 -13.02
N ALA A 23 20.26 12.35 -12.34
CA ALA A 23 20.39 11.01 -12.92
C ALA A 23 19.37 10.77 -14.05
N LEU A 24 18.09 11.08 -13.80
CA LEU A 24 17.03 10.95 -14.80
C LEU A 24 17.27 11.85 -16.02
N ARG A 25 17.76 13.08 -15.84
CA ARG A 25 18.12 13.97 -16.96
C ARG A 25 19.25 13.42 -17.83
N LYS A 26 20.18 12.64 -17.26
CA LYS A 26 21.21 11.96 -18.06
C LYS A 26 20.61 10.81 -18.87
N LEU A 27 19.64 10.10 -18.29
CA LEU A 27 18.95 8.97 -18.92
C LEU A 27 18.02 9.43 -20.05
N ASP A 28 17.24 10.49 -19.81
CA ASP A 28 16.32 11.15 -20.75
C ASP A 28 16.96 11.54 -22.08
N ARG A 29 18.26 11.84 -22.08
CA ARG A 29 19.01 12.18 -23.31
C ARG A 29 19.25 10.99 -24.25
N LYS A 30 19.09 9.76 -23.76
CA LYS A 30 19.48 8.52 -24.45
C LYS A 30 18.32 7.53 -24.59
N ALA A 31 17.28 7.68 -23.78
CA ALA A 31 16.24 6.70 -23.62
C ALA A 31 14.88 7.37 -23.39
N THR A 32 13.81 6.66 -23.72
CA THR A 32 12.45 7.04 -23.35
C THR A 32 12.19 6.69 -21.89
N LEU A 33 11.72 7.67 -21.11
CA LEU A 33 11.35 7.45 -19.72
C LEU A 33 9.85 7.21 -19.59
N ALA A 34 9.50 6.06 -19.04
CA ALA A 34 8.13 5.62 -18.81
C ALA A 34 7.85 5.61 -17.29
N PHE A 35 7.33 6.71 -16.77
CA PHE A 35 7.06 6.92 -15.35
C PHE A 35 5.77 6.22 -14.91
N ALA A 36 5.94 5.13 -14.14
CA ALA A 36 4.85 4.40 -13.53
C ALA A 36 4.69 4.87 -12.09
N PHE A 37 3.61 5.59 -11.79
CA PHE A 37 3.42 6.23 -10.49
C PHE A 37 2.37 5.57 -9.59
N SER A 38 2.58 5.67 -8.27
CA SER A 38 1.55 5.41 -7.26
C SER A 38 0.48 6.50 -7.25
N HIS A 39 -0.78 6.15 -7.12
CA HIS A 39 -1.91 7.03 -7.27
C HIS A 39 -2.69 7.17 -5.96
N ARG A 40 -2.54 8.34 -5.33
CA ARG A 40 -3.14 8.70 -4.05
C ARG A 40 -4.05 9.91 -4.15
N SER A 41 -3.86 10.80 -5.12
CA SER A 41 -4.66 12.02 -5.31
C SER A 41 -4.98 12.28 -6.78
N TYR A 42 -6.03 13.07 -7.06
CA TYR A 42 -6.25 13.63 -8.40
C TYR A 42 -5.09 14.51 -8.89
N LEU A 43 -4.29 15.05 -7.96
CA LEU A 43 -3.16 15.92 -8.29
C LEU A 43 -1.98 15.16 -8.90
N ASP A 44 -1.86 13.85 -8.69
CA ASP A 44 -0.71 13.05 -9.14
C ASP A 44 -0.44 13.18 -10.65
N GLY A 45 -1.51 13.08 -11.45
CA GLY A 45 -1.45 13.19 -12.91
C GLY A 45 -1.15 14.60 -13.43
N LEU A 46 -1.12 15.60 -12.55
CA LEU A 46 -0.74 16.99 -12.86
C LEU A 46 0.62 17.35 -12.27
N LEU A 47 0.93 16.81 -11.09
CA LEU A 47 2.16 17.06 -10.34
C LEU A 47 3.37 16.52 -11.08
N LEU A 48 3.35 15.24 -11.44
CA LEU A 48 4.50 14.60 -12.07
C LEU A 48 4.90 15.27 -13.40
N PRO A 49 3.99 15.52 -14.37
CA PRO A 49 4.35 16.21 -15.60
C PRO A 49 4.89 17.63 -15.40
N GLU A 50 4.35 18.39 -14.44
CA GLU A 50 4.84 19.74 -14.12
C GLU A 50 6.25 19.67 -13.52
N VAL A 51 6.54 18.72 -12.63
CA VAL A 51 7.89 18.53 -12.06
C VAL A 51 8.89 18.14 -13.15
N ILE A 52 8.54 17.19 -14.02
CA ILE A 52 9.39 16.76 -15.15
C ILE A 52 9.76 17.97 -16.01
N LEU A 53 8.76 18.77 -16.39
CA LEU A 53 8.96 19.96 -17.21
C LEU A 53 9.79 21.03 -16.49
N ALA A 54 9.51 21.30 -15.22
CA ALA A 54 10.24 22.29 -14.41
C ALA A 54 11.72 21.92 -14.25
N ASN A 55 12.03 20.62 -14.22
CA ASN A 55 13.39 20.09 -14.06
C ASN A 55 14.14 19.85 -15.38
N ARG A 56 13.60 20.35 -16.50
CA ARG A 56 14.22 20.29 -17.84
C ARG A 56 14.45 18.85 -18.34
N LEU A 57 13.55 17.94 -17.99
CA LEU A 57 13.40 16.67 -18.71
C LEU A 57 12.46 16.85 -19.90
N SER A 58 12.54 15.94 -20.86
CA SER A 58 11.63 15.93 -22.01
C SER A 58 10.17 15.80 -21.54
N PRO A 59 9.23 16.57 -22.12
CA PRO A 59 7.83 16.55 -21.68
C PRO A 59 7.24 15.15 -21.69
N ALA A 60 6.51 14.81 -20.64
CA ALA A 60 5.91 13.50 -20.50
C ALA A 60 4.40 13.52 -20.74
N LEU A 61 3.92 12.62 -21.60
CA LEU A 61 2.51 12.48 -21.93
C LEU A 61 1.81 11.58 -20.91
N THR A 62 0.64 12.00 -20.40
CA THR A 62 -0.02 11.33 -19.28
C THR A 62 -1.23 10.54 -19.71
N PHE A 63 -1.22 9.22 -19.52
CA PHE A 63 -2.42 8.41 -19.68
C PHE A 63 -3.35 8.60 -18.49
N GLY A 64 -4.58 9.05 -18.75
CA GLY A 64 -5.59 9.32 -17.73
C GLY A 64 -6.95 8.74 -18.11
N GLY A 65 -7.80 8.48 -17.12
CA GLY A 65 -9.14 7.95 -17.38
C GLY A 65 -10.05 8.97 -18.10
N ALA A 66 -10.86 8.50 -19.06
CA ALA A 66 -11.77 9.34 -19.83
C ALA A 66 -12.85 10.06 -18.99
N ASN A 67 -13.07 9.61 -17.74
CA ASN A 67 -13.90 10.30 -16.75
C ASN A 67 -13.43 11.74 -16.44
N LEU A 68 -12.15 12.03 -16.63
CA LEU A 68 -11.59 13.38 -16.42
C LEU A 68 -11.68 14.28 -17.67
N ASN A 69 -12.20 13.77 -18.80
CA ASN A 69 -12.31 14.51 -20.05
C ASN A 69 -13.66 15.25 -20.18
N PHE A 70 -13.90 16.24 -19.33
CA PHE A 70 -15.08 17.11 -19.42
C PHE A 70 -14.67 18.57 -19.64
N PHE A 71 -15.54 19.37 -20.27
CA PHE A 71 -15.25 20.78 -20.53
C PHE A 71 -15.31 21.61 -19.22
N PRO A 72 -14.38 22.55 -18.96
CA PRO A 72 -13.23 22.95 -19.79
C PRO A 72 -11.94 22.14 -19.55
N MET A 73 -11.91 21.31 -18.50
CA MET A 73 -10.73 20.58 -18.02
C MET A 73 -10.08 19.68 -19.08
N GLY A 74 -10.88 18.89 -19.79
CA GLY A 74 -10.40 17.97 -20.83
C GLY A 74 -9.72 18.70 -21.98
N ALA A 75 -10.22 19.89 -22.36
CA ALA A 75 -9.60 20.70 -23.42
C ALA A 75 -8.25 21.28 -22.97
N TRP A 76 -8.14 21.68 -21.69
CA TRP A 76 -6.87 22.10 -21.11
C TRP A 76 -5.88 20.94 -21.00
N ALA A 77 -6.30 19.80 -20.44
CA ALA A 77 -5.43 18.66 -20.17
C ALA A 77 -4.84 18.06 -21.45
N LYS A 78 -5.61 18.00 -22.53
CA LYS A 78 -5.10 17.59 -23.85
C LYS A 78 -3.97 18.48 -24.35
N ARG A 79 -4.05 19.79 -24.08
CA ARG A 79 -2.99 20.75 -24.45
C ARG A 79 -1.74 20.64 -23.56
N THR A 80 -1.84 20.00 -22.40
CA THR A 80 -0.72 19.73 -21.50
C THR A 80 -0.16 18.32 -21.67
N GLY A 81 -0.62 17.54 -22.65
CA GLY A 81 -0.10 16.20 -22.95
C GLY A 81 -0.91 15.04 -22.36
N ALA A 82 -2.12 15.28 -21.82
CA ALA A 82 -2.97 14.20 -21.32
C ALA A 82 -3.63 13.39 -22.46
N ILE A 83 -3.50 12.07 -22.37
CA ILE A 83 -4.09 11.07 -23.26
C ILE A 83 -5.23 10.38 -22.49
N PHE A 84 -6.46 10.67 -22.86
CA PHE A 84 -7.63 10.11 -22.19
C PHE A 84 -8.00 8.73 -22.73
N ILE A 85 -7.98 7.72 -21.86
CA ILE A 85 -8.30 6.34 -22.18
C ILE A 85 -9.63 5.89 -21.54
N ARG A 86 -10.42 5.13 -22.28
CA ARG A 86 -11.65 4.50 -21.76
C ARG A 86 -11.29 3.40 -20.76
N ARG A 87 -12.11 3.26 -19.72
CA ARG A 87 -12.08 2.08 -18.84
C ARG A 87 -12.88 0.95 -19.51
N GLN A 88 -12.48 -0.30 -19.26
CA GLN A 88 -13.15 -1.52 -19.79
C GLN A 88 -13.23 -1.56 -21.32
N THR A 89 -12.11 -1.89 -21.96
CA THR A 89 -12.01 -1.93 -23.43
C THR A 89 -11.87 -3.35 -23.97
N LYS A 90 -12.16 -4.38 -23.15
CA LYS A 90 -11.98 -5.79 -23.52
C LYS A 90 -12.79 -6.13 -24.78
N ASP A 91 -14.03 -5.65 -24.85
CA ASP A 91 -14.96 -5.94 -25.94
C ASP A 91 -14.90 -4.94 -27.10
N ILE A 92 -13.87 -4.08 -27.13
CA ILE A 92 -13.69 -3.05 -28.17
C ILE A 92 -12.34 -3.26 -28.89
N PRO A 93 -12.22 -4.29 -29.75
CA PRO A 93 -10.93 -4.72 -30.31
C PRO A 93 -10.24 -3.63 -31.15
N VAL A 94 -11.00 -2.88 -31.96
CA VAL A 94 -10.46 -1.77 -32.78
C VAL A 94 -9.84 -0.69 -31.89
N TYR A 95 -10.48 -0.35 -30.77
CA TYR A 95 -9.95 0.63 -29.83
C TYR A 95 -8.63 0.18 -29.24
N ARG A 96 -8.51 -1.10 -28.84
CA ARG A 96 -7.26 -1.67 -28.31
C ARG A 96 -6.15 -1.66 -29.33
N PHE A 97 -6.45 -2.03 -30.58
CA PHE A 97 -5.49 -2.00 -31.68
C PHE A 97 -4.96 -0.58 -31.92
N VAL A 98 -5.85 0.41 -32.03
CA VAL A 98 -5.46 1.82 -32.22
C VAL A 98 -4.63 2.32 -31.04
N LEU A 99 -5.03 2.00 -29.80
CA LEU A 99 -4.28 2.42 -28.61
C LEU A 99 -2.89 1.78 -28.55
N ARG A 100 -2.76 0.50 -28.92
CA ARG A 100 -1.47 -0.20 -29.02
C ARG A 100 -0.57 0.46 -30.06
N ALA A 101 -1.07 0.68 -31.27
CA ALA A 101 -0.32 1.35 -32.35
C ALA A 101 0.07 2.78 -31.97
N TYR A 102 -0.82 3.51 -31.28
CA TYR A 102 -0.52 4.85 -30.79
C TYR A 102 0.58 4.85 -29.72
N ALA A 103 0.53 3.94 -28.74
CA ALA A 103 1.59 3.80 -27.75
C ALA A 103 2.94 3.45 -28.40
N ALA A 104 2.95 2.56 -29.38
CA ALA A 104 4.13 2.20 -30.15
C ALA A 104 4.73 3.40 -30.89
N GLN A 105 3.89 4.24 -31.51
CA GLN A 105 4.34 5.49 -32.13
C GLN A 105 4.95 6.47 -31.12
N LEU A 106 4.40 6.57 -29.91
CA LEU A 106 4.96 7.44 -28.87
C LEU A 106 6.35 6.96 -28.42
N VAL A 107 6.52 5.65 -28.25
CA VAL A 107 7.82 5.04 -27.92
C VAL A 107 8.84 5.31 -29.04
N GLN A 108 8.47 5.12 -30.31
CA GLN A 108 9.30 5.47 -31.48
C GLN A 108 9.73 6.93 -31.50
N ASN A 109 8.83 7.83 -31.11
CA ASN A 109 9.09 9.26 -31.11
C ASN A 109 9.93 9.73 -29.91
N HIS A 110 10.47 8.82 -29.09
CA HIS A 110 11.18 9.13 -27.85
C HIS A 110 10.35 9.98 -26.86
N ALA A 111 9.02 9.83 -26.87
CA ALA A 111 8.15 10.61 -26.00
C ALA A 111 8.09 9.98 -24.61
N ASN A 112 8.44 10.74 -23.57
CA ASN A 112 8.26 10.30 -22.20
C ASN A 112 6.78 10.04 -21.90
N LEU A 113 6.51 9.02 -21.10
CA LEU A 113 5.16 8.56 -20.78
C LEU A 113 4.96 8.57 -19.27
N THR A 114 3.75 8.90 -18.80
CA THR A 114 3.38 8.77 -17.39
C THR A 114 2.02 8.11 -17.25
N TRP A 115 1.85 7.21 -16.28
CA TRP A 115 0.55 6.62 -15.93
C TRP A 115 0.56 6.06 -14.51
N SER A 116 -0.63 5.94 -13.92
CA SER A 116 -0.81 5.22 -12.66
C SER A 116 -0.72 3.72 -12.93
N ILE A 117 0.24 3.03 -12.32
CA ILE A 117 0.38 1.57 -12.46
C ILE A 117 -0.83 0.82 -11.87
N GLU A 118 -1.47 1.40 -10.85
CA GLU A 118 -2.67 0.88 -10.16
C GLU A 118 -3.98 1.14 -10.93
N GLY A 119 -3.95 2.02 -11.94
CA GLY A 119 -5.12 2.45 -12.73
C GLY A 119 -6.15 3.31 -12.00
N GLY A 120 -6.02 3.55 -10.69
CA GLY A 120 -6.92 4.39 -9.91
C GLY A 120 -6.48 4.61 -8.46
N ARG A 121 -6.90 5.74 -7.88
CA ARG A 121 -6.52 6.17 -6.52
C ARG A 121 -6.79 5.10 -5.46
N THR A 122 -5.86 4.92 -4.54
CA THR A 122 -6.07 4.11 -3.32
C THR A 122 -7.09 4.75 -2.38
N ARG A 123 -7.84 3.91 -1.67
CA ARG A 123 -8.76 4.32 -0.58
C ARG A 123 -8.25 3.94 0.80
N THR A 124 -7.25 3.07 0.86
CA THR A 124 -6.69 2.55 2.10
C THR A 124 -5.33 3.15 2.41
N GLY A 125 -4.71 3.89 1.47
CA GLY A 125 -3.35 4.45 1.59
C GLY A 125 -2.25 3.50 1.11
N LYS A 126 -2.57 2.21 0.95
CA LYS A 126 -1.67 1.20 0.38
C LYS A 126 -1.61 1.25 -1.14
N LEU A 127 -0.53 0.76 -1.71
CA LEU A 127 -0.44 0.47 -3.13
C LEU A 127 -1.46 -0.64 -3.48
N ARG A 128 -2.25 -0.41 -4.52
CA ARG A 128 -3.22 -1.36 -5.07
C ARG A 128 -2.52 -2.29 -6.06
N PRO A 129 -3.10 -3.45 -6.38
CA PRO A 129 -2.57 -4.31 -7.42
C PRO A 129 -2.47 -3.60 -8.79
N PRO A 130 -1.48 -3.96 -9.62
CA PRO A 130 -1.20 -3.26 -10.86
C PRO A 130 -2.21 -3.61 -11.95
N VAL A 131 -2.42 -2.67 -12.87
CA VAL A 131 -3.18 -2.85 -14.10
C VAL A 131 -2.23 -2.87 -15.29
N PHE A 132 -2.15 -4.01 -15.96
CA PHE A 132 -1.11 -4.29 -16.95
C PHE A 132 -1.28 -3.62 -18.31
N GLY A 133 -2.45 -3.01 -18.59
CA GLY A 133 -2.82 -2.60 -19.96
C GLY A 133 -1.81 -1.69 -20.66
N ILE A 134 -1.45 -0.56 -20.04
CA ILE A 134 -0.48 0.39 -20.61
C ILE A 134 0.92 -0.20 -20.65
N LEU A 135 1.35 -0.87 -19.58
CA LEU A 135 2.65 -1.53 -19.53
C LEU A 135 2.81 -2.56 -20.66
N ARG A 136 1.76 -3.33 -20.95
CA ARG A 136 1.74 -4.29 -22.05
C ARG A 136 1.94 -3.62 -23.40
N TYR A 137 1.26 -2.50 -23.65
CA TYR A 137 1.43 -1.77 -24.91
C TYR A 137 2.85 -1.19 -25.06
N ILE A 138 3.47 -0.75 -23.97
CA ILE A 138 4.86 -0.27 -23.98
C ILE A 138 5.83 -1.43 -24.21
N ALA A 139 5.64 -2.57 -23.54
CA ALA A 139 6.47 -3.76 -23.72
C ALA A 139 6.37 -4.32 -25.16
N ASP A 140 5.15 -4.45 -25.69
CA ASP A 140 4.93 -4.87 -27.08
C ASP A 140 5.66 -3.94 -28.06
N ALA A 141 5.64 -2.62 -27.81
CA ALA A 141 6.34 -1.66 -28.65
C ALA A 141 7.86 -1.81 -28.59
N VAL A 142 8.43 -2.11 -27.42
CA VAL A 142 9.87 -2.34 -27.25
C VAL A 142 10.36 -3.59 -27.98
N ASP A 143 9.50 -4.60 -28.11
CA ASP A 143 9.78 -5.84 -28.84
C ASP A 143 9.65 -5.67 -30.36
N GLU A 144 8.59 -4.99 -30.82
CA GLU A 144 8.28 -4.89 -32.25
C GLU A 144 9.17 -3.87 -32.99
N ILE A 145 9.79 -2.96 -32.26
CA ILE A 145 10.45 -1.79 -32.82
C ILE A 145 11.89 -1.75 -32.35
N ASP A 146 12.81 -1.74 -33.32
CA ASP A 146 14.18 -1.34 -33.04
C ASP A 146 14.22 0.19 -32.88
N GLY A 147 14.52 0.65 -31.69
CA GLY A 147 14.27 2.03 -31.25
C GLY A 147 15.03 2.34 -29.96
N PRO A 148 14.76 3.51 -29.34
CA PRO A 148 15.39 3.86 -28.07
C PRO A 148 15.14 2.81 -26.99
N GLU A 149 16.15 2.66 -26.13
CA GLU A 149 15.96 2.01 -24.83
C GLU A 149 14.79 2.67 -24.09
N VAL A 150 13.92 1.86 -23.50
CA VAL A 150 12.83 2.32 -22.64
C VAL A 150 13.16 1.93 -21.22
N TYR A 151 13.16 2.92 -20.33
CA TYR A 151 13.30 2.70 -18.89
C TYR A 151 11.96 2.93 -18.21
N LEU A 152 11.48 1.93 -17.48
CA LEU A 152 10.40 2.14 -16.53
C LEU A 152 10.97 2.88 -15.33
N VAL A 153 10.36 4.01 -14.96
CA VAL A 153 10.78 4.82 -13.81
C VAL A 153 9.70 4.68 -12.72
N PRO A 154 9.92 3.81 -11.71
CA PRO A 154 9.04 3.69 -10.56
C PRO A 154 8.95 5.04 -9.85
N THR A 155 7.75 5.55 -9.63
CA THR A 155 7.56 6.91 -9.10
C THR A 155 6.63 6.88 -7.88
N SER A 156 7.13 7.29 -6.72
CA SER A 156 6.34 7.44 -5.50
C SER A 156 5.88 8.88 -5.36
N ILE A 157 4.60 9.08 -5.01
CA ILE A 157 4.03 10.38 -4.69
C ILE A 157 3.37 10.30 -3.32
N VAL A 158 3.88 11.09 -2.37
CA VAL A 158 3.42 11.11 -0.98
C VAL A 158 3.08 12.53 -0.58
N TYR A 159 2.00 12.71 0.18
CA TYR A 159 1.57 14.02 0.65
C TYR A 159 1.52 14.00 2.18
N ASP A 160 1.87 15.11 2.82
CA ASP A 160 1.73 15.25 4.27
C ASP A 160 0.26 15.19 4.71
N GLN A 161 -0.64 15.84 3.95
CA GLN A 161 -2.09 15.83 4.13
C GLN A 161 -2.81 15.81 2.78
N LEU A 162 -4.05 15.30 2.74
CA LEU A 162 -4.90 15.25 1.56
C LEU A 162 -6.36 15.49 1.96
N HIS A 163 -6.99 16.54 1.41
CA HIS A 163 -8.43 16.81 1.61
C HIS A 163 -9.35 15.69 1.14
N GLU A 164 -8.90 14.87 0.18
CA GLU A 164 -9.73 13.84 -0.44
C GLU A 164 -9.88 12.58 0.45
N VAL A 165 -9.07 12.45 1.50
CA VAL A 165 -8.99 11.19 2.28
C VAL A 165 -10.30 10.88 2.98
N GLU A 166 -10.97 11.87 3.57
CA GLU A 166 -12.27 11.66 4.22
C GLU A 166 -13.32 11.09 3.23
N ALA A 167 -13.39 11.64 2.02
CA ALA A 167 -14.26 11.11 0.98
C ALA A 167 -13.83 9.70 0.53
N MET A 168 -12.53 9.44 0.39
CA MET A 168 -12.01 8.10 0.02
C MET A 168 -12.30 7.05 1.10
N THR A 169 -12.19 7.41 2.37
CA THR A 169 -12.50 6.51 3.49
C THR A 169 -14.00 6.22 3.57
N THR A 170 -14.85 7.18 3.22
CA THR A 170 -16.30 6.97 3.10
C THR A 170 -16.65 6.09 1.89
N GLU A 171 -15.98 6.27 0.74
CA GLU A 171 -16.05 5.33 -0.40
C GLU A 171 -15.65 3.90 0.01
N ALA A 172 -14.67 3.74 0.89
CA ALA A 172 -14.24 2.42 1.39
C ALA A 172 -15.34 1.69 2.19
N TYR A 173 -16.30 2.42 2.78
CA TYR A 173 -17.50 1.84 3.41
C TYR A 173 -18.63 1.52 2.42
N GLY A 174 -18.39 1.61 1.11
CA GLY A 174 -19.38 1.32 0.08
C GLY A 174 -20.19 2.53 -0.39
N ALA A 175 -19.82 3.76 0.03
CA ALA A 175 -20.43 4.95 -0.54
C ALA A 175 -20.13 5.07 -2.04
N VAL A 176 -21.12 5.49 -2.83
CA VAL A 176 -20.97 5.63 -4.27
C VAL A 176 -20.03 6.80 -4.57
N LYS A 177 -19.01 6.53 -5.39
CA LYS A 177 -18.08 7.56 -5.85
C LYS A 177 -18.84 8.66 -6.61
N PRO A 178 -18.75 9.94 -6.20
CA PRO A 178 -19.42 11.02 -6.90
C PRO A 178 -18.84 11.20 -8.31
N PRO A 179 -19.67 11.64 -9.29
CA PRO A 179 -19.19 11.92 -10.64
C PRO A 179 -18.18 13.08 -10.61
N GLU A 180 -17.13 12.94 -11.42
CA GLU A 180 -16.12 13.98 -11.61
C GLU A 180 -16.68 15.00 -12.62
N ASP A 181 -17.12 16.15 -12.12
CA ASP A 181 -17.72 17.21 -12.92
C ASP A 181 -17.05 18.58 -12.66
N LEU A 182 -17.60 19.64 -13.26
CA LEU A 182 -17.10 21.00 -13.05
C LEU A 182 -17.22 21.45 -11.58
N ARG A 183 -18.26 21.00 -10.85
CA ARG A 183 -18.45 21.33 -9.44
C ARG A 183 -17.37 20.68 -8.58
N PHE A 184 -17.01 19.44 -8.90
CA PHE A 184 -15.89 18.74 -8.30
C PHE A 184 -14.58 19.52 -8.48
N LEU A 185 -14.27 20.01 -9.69
CA LEU A 185 -13.07 20.83 -9.90
C LEU A 185 -13.07 22.14 -9.12
N ILE A 186 -14.20 22.83 -9.08
CA ILE A 186 -14.31 24.08 -8.31
C ILE A 186 -14.09 23.79 -6.82
N ARG A 187 -14.63 22.68 -6.31
CA ARG A 187 -14.43 22.25 -4.92
C ARG A 187 -12.97 21.90 -4.65
N LEU A 188 -12.37 21.07 -5.50
CA LEU A 188 -10.96 20.72 -5.42
C LEU A 188 -10.11 22.00 -5.42
N ALA A 189 -10.30 22.88 -6.39
CA ALA A 189 -9.55 24.12 -6.52
C ALA A 189 -9.71 25.07 -5.32
N ARG A 190 -10.87 25.10 -4.67
CA ARG A 190 -11.09 25.86 -3.42
C ARG A 190 -10.36 25.24 -2.25
N GLN A 191 -10.40 23.91 -2.12
CA GLN A 191 -9.66 23.16 -1.09
C GLN A 191 -8.15 23.38 -1.20
N GLN A 192 -7.62 23.62 -2.41
CA GLN A 192 -6.19 23.98 -2.58
C GLN A 192 -5.84 25.42 -2.13
N GLY A 193 -6.79 26.16 -1.54
CA GLY A 193 -6.57 27.52 -1.02
C GLY A 193 -5.80 27.57 0.30
N GLU A 194 -5.79 26.47 1.05
CA GLU A 194 -5.10 26.33 2.32
C GLU A 194 -3.79 25.56 2.13
N ARG A 195 -2.77 25.87 2.92
CA ARG A 195 -1.50 25.12 2.89
C ARG A 195 -1.71 23.75 3.54
N LEU A 196 -1.38 22.68 2.81
CA LEU A 196 -1.57 21.28 3.21
C LEU A 196 -0.25 20.54 3.49
N GLY A 197 0.85 21.29 3.57
CA GLY A 197 2.18 20.75 3.83
C GLY A 197 2.95 20.49 2.54
N ARG A 198 3.67 19.37 2.48
CA ARG A 198 4.55 19.03 1.36
C ARG A 198 4.01 17.88 0.53
N ALA A 199 4.42 17.86 -0.73
CA ALA A 199 4.28 16.71 -1.62
C ALA A 199 5.68 16.21 -1.96
N TYR A 200 5.99 14.98 -1.58
CA TYR A 200 7.25 14.31 -1.85
C TYR A 200 7.09 13.48 -3.11
N LEU A 201 7.98 13.71 -4.07
CA LEU A 201 8.05 12.97 -5.30
C LEU A 201 9.45 12.34 -5.40
N ASP A 202 9.48 11.03 -5.26
CA ASP A 202 10.69 10.22 -5.23
C ASP A 202 10.65 9.18 -6.34
N PHE A 203 11.82 8.89 -6.91
CA PHE A 203 11.98 7.95 -8.02
C PHE A 203 12.74 6.72 -7.55
N GLY A 204 12.15 5.56 -7.77
CA GLY A 204 12.83 4.28 -7.61
C GLY A 204 13.86 4.06 -8.71
N GLU A 205 14.71 3.05 -8.51
CA GLU A 205 15.73 2.68 -9.49
C GLU A 205 15.08 2.43 -10.87
N PRO A 206 15.51 3.12 -11.95
CA PRO A 206 14.98 2.89 -13.28
C PRO A 206 15.25 1.45 -13.77
N LEU A 207 14.24 0.82 -14.37
CA LEU A 207 14.30 -0.55 -14.87
C LEU A 207 14.42 -0.56 -16.40
N PRO A 208 15.53 -1.06 -16.98
CA PRO A 208 15.66 -1.20 -18.43
C PRO A 208 14.70 -2.29 -18.94
N LEU A 209 13.67 -1.89 -19.67
CA LEU A 209 12.54 -2.76 -20.00
C LEU A 209 12.94 -3.92 -20.91
N ARG A 210 13.70 -3.64 -21.98
CA ARG A 210 14.15 -4.65 -22.95
C ARG A 210 14.98 -5.75 -22.27
N LYS A 211 16.02 -5.35 -21.54
CA LYS A 211 16.87 -6.27 -20.78
C LYS A 211 16.06 -7.12 -19.81
N ARG A 212 15.11 -6.52 -19.08
CA ARG A 212 14.30 -7.27 -18.11
C ARG A 212 13.36 -8.27 -18.80
N LEU A 213 12.78 -7.92 -19.94
CA LEU A 213 11.96 -8.83 -20.75
C LEU A 213 12.80 -10.03 -21.24
N GLU A 214 14.02 -9.78 -21.71
CA GLU A 214 14.96 -10.84 -22.14
C GLU A 214 15.32 -11.79 -21.00
N GLU A 215 15.65 -11.27 -19.82
CA GLU A 215 15.93 -12.06 -18.61
C GLU A 215 14.76 -12.96 -18.21
N LEU A 216 13.53 -12.42 -18.21
CA LEU A 216 12.33 -13.15 -17.81
C LEU A 216 11.91 -14.22 -18.82
N ARG A 217 12.18 -14.01 -20.11
CA ARG A 217 11.92 -15.00 -21.17
C ARG A 217 12.94 -16.12 -21.22
N ALA A 218 14.18 -15.83 -20.81
CA ALA A 218 15.22 -16.85 -20.67
C ALA A 218 14.96 -17.78 -19.47
N ASP A 219 14.14 -17.36 -18.51
CA ASP A 219 13.68 -18.17 -17.39
C ASP A 219 12.49 -19.06 -17.80
N GLU A 220 12.75 -20.36 -17.99
CA GLU A 220 11.73 -21.35 -18.37
C GLU A 220 10.54 -21.42 -17.38
N SER A 221 10.73 -20.96 -16.13
CA SER A 221 9.69 -20.97 -15.08
C SER A 221 8.66 -19.84 -15.20
N GLY A 222 8.84 -18.89 -16.12
CA GLY A 222 8.08 -17.62 -16.19
C GLY A 222 7.32 -17.33 -17.48
N SER A 223 7.36 -18.22 -18.48
CA SER A 223 6.80 -17.97 -19.82
C SER A 223 5.32 -17.57 -19.76
N GLY A 224 5.00 -16.40 -20.33
CA GLY A 224 3.64 -15.86 -20.40
C GLY A 224 3.19 -15.02 -19.19
N THR A 225 4.05 -14.81 -18.19
CA THR A 225 3.77 -13.95 -17.00
C THR A 225 4.75 -12.77 -16.85
N GLU A 226 5.45 -12.43 -17.93
CA GLU A 226 6.55 -11.45 -17.91
C GLU A 226 6.06 -10.06 -17.54
N ILE A 227 4.89 -9.65 -18.07
CA ILE A 227 4.30 -8.34 -17.80
C ILE A 227 3.86 -8.23 -16.33
N GLU A 228 3.25 -9.29 -15.79
CA GLU A 228 2.86 -9.36 -14.38
C GLU A 228 4.09 -9.25 -13.48
N ARG A 229 5.16 -9.99 -13.76
CA ARG A 229 6.42 -9.93 -13.01
C ARG A 229 7.07 -8.54 -13.09
N ILE A 230 7.12 -7.92 -14.26
CA ILE A 230 7.66 -6.54 -14.42
C ILE A 230 6.82 -5.53 -13.65
N ALA A 231 5.49 -5.64 -13.68
CA ALA A 231 4.63 -4.75 -12.93
C ALA A 231 4.87 -4.87 -11.41
N LEU A 232 5.01 -6.10 -10.89
CA LEU A 232 5.36 -6.34 -9.50
C LEU A 232 6.75 -5.80 -9.14
N ASP A 233 7.74 -5.93 -10.04
CA ASP A 233 9.08 -5.35 -9.85
C ASP A 233 9.00 -3.81 -9.77
N VAL A 234 8.20 -3.17 -10.63
CA VAL A 234 7.96 -1.72 -10.60
C VAL A 234 7.30 -1.31 -9.30
N GLU A 235 6.26 -2.01 -8.85
CA GLU A 235 5.57 -1.70 -7.60
C GLU A 235 6.46 -1.90 -6.37
N HIS A 236 7.28 -2.94 -6.35
CA HIS A 236 8.28 -3.14 -5.30
C HIS A 236 9.27 -1.97 -5.24
N ARG A 237 9.72 -1.47 -6.40
CA ARG A 237 10.58 -0.29 -6.48
C ARG A 237 9.86 1.02 -6.09
N ILE A 238 8.55 1.15 -6.37
CA ILE A 238 7.72 2.27 -5.87
C ILE A 238 7.68 2.24 -4.35
N ASN A 239 7.40 1.07 -3.75
CA ASN A 239 7.41 0.91 -2.29
C ASN A 239 8.79 1.28 -1.74
N ARG A 240 9.89 0.77 -2.32
CA ARG A 240 11.26 1.11 -1.86
C ARG A 240 11.61 2.60 -1.97
N ALA A 241 11.06 3.29 -2.96
CA ALA A 241 11.25 4.73 -3.14
C ALA A 241 10.32 5.58 -2.26
N THR A 242 9.29 4.99 -1.65
CA THR A 242 8.30 5.73 -0.86
C THR A 242 8.90 6.12 0.49
N PRO A 243 9.10 7.44 0.77
CA PRO A 243 9.66 7.85 2.04
C PRO A 243 8.63 7.72 3.17
N VAL A 244 9.12 7.51 4.39
CA VAL A 244 8.31 7.54 5.61
C VAL A 244 8.03 8.99 5.99
N THR A 245 6.75 9.37 6.10
CA THR A 245 6.39 10.71 6.58
C THR A 245 6.26 10.75 8.10
N PRO A 246 6.56 11.89 8.75
CA PRO A 246 6.22 12.10 10.15
C PRO A 246 4.74 11.86 10.45
N THR A 247 3.85 12.28 9.54
CA THR A 247 2.40 12.04 9.64
C THR A 247 2.06 10.55 9.75
N ALA A 248 2.67 9.70 8.91
CA ALA A 248 2.41 8.25 8.93
C ALA A 248 2.85 7.62 10.25
N VAL A 249 4.02 8.01 10.77
CA VAL A 249 4.59 7.49 12.02
C VAL A 249 3.81 7.97 13.25
N VAL A 250 3.42 9.24 13.28
CA VAL A 250 2.54 9.77 14.34
C VAL A 250 1.16 9.11 14.29
N SER A 251 0.61 8.89 13.09
CA SER A 251 -0.67 8.17 12.93
C SER A 251 -0.56 6.73 13.45
N LEU A 252 0.54 6.03 13.16
CA LEU A 252 0.81 4.69 13.69
C LEU A 252 0.86 4.68 15.23
N ALA A 253 1.59 5.63 15.83
CA ALA A 253 1.71 5.75 17.28
C ALA A 253 0.37 6.05 17.97
N LEU A 254 -0.41 7.01 17.43
CA LEU A 254 -1.71 7.36 17.98
C LEU A 254 -2.76 6.27 17.77
N LEU A 255 -2.73 5.53 16.65
CA LEU A 255 -3.64 4.40 16.41
C LEU A 255 -3.33 3.20 17.31
N GLY A 256 -2.07 3.05 17.73
CA GLY A 256 -1.69 2.03 18.70
C GLY A 256 -2.05 2.38 20.14
N ALA A 257 -2.36 3.65 20.41
CA ALA A 257 -2.81 4.09 21.71
C ALA A 257 -4.33 4.14 21.78
N ASP A 258 -4.93 3.36 22.68
CA ASP A 258 -6.37 3.44 22.99
C ASP A 258 -6.75 4.72 23.79
N ARG A 259 -5.89 5.74 23.78
CA ARG A 259 -6.00 6.98 24.56
C ARG A 259 -5.29 8.14 23.89
N SER A 260 -5.57 9.36 24.35
CA SER A 260 -4.76 10.53 23.98
C SER A 260 -3.39 10.48 24.67
N LEU A 261 -2.38 10.98 23.97
CA LEU A 261 -0.98 10.97 24.41
C LEU A 261 -0.44 12.39 24.54
N SER A 262 0.41 12.64 25.55
CA SER A 262 1.23 13.85 25.59
C SER A 262 2.36 13.80 24.56
N ILE A 263 3.01 14.93 24.27
CA ILE A 263 4.12 14.97 23.30
C ILE A 263 5.28 14.06 23.71
N SER A 264 5.53 13.93 25.02
CA SER A 264 6.58 13.06 25.54
C SER A 264 6.23 11.59 25.33
N GLU A 265 4.95 11.23 25.53
CA GLU A 265 4.45 9.88 25.28
C GLU A 265 4.47 9.54 23.78
N VAL A 266 4.04 10.46 22.90
CA VAL A 266 4.14 10.27 21.44
C VAL A 266 5.59 10.03 21.04
N LEU A 267 6.53 10.83 21.56
CA LEU A 267 7.96 10.62 21.27
C LEU A 267 8.46 9.27 21.77
N ALA A 268 8.05 8.84 22.95
CA ALA A 268 8.41 7.52 23.49
C ALA A 268 7.89 6.38 22.62
N THR A 269 6.67 6.49 22.07
CA THR A 269 6.11 5.51 21.13
C THR A 269 6.78 5.56 19.75
N VAL A 270 7.16 6.76 19.28
CA VAL A 270 7.82 6.95 17.98
C VAL A 270 9.29 6.55 17.99
N GLN A 271 9.98 6.63 19.14
CA GLN A 271 11.42 6.39 19.20
C GLN A 271 11.82 4.98 18.73
N PRO A 272 11.19 3.86 19.15
CA PRO A 272 11.52 2.54 18.64
C PRO A 272 11.21 2.39 17.15
N LEU A 273 10.13 3.02 16.66
CA LEU A 273 9.79 3.06 15.23
C LEU A 273 10.89 3.76 14.42
N ALA A 274 11.37 4.91 14.89
CA ALA A 274 12.44 5.66 14.25
C ALA A 274 13.75 4.86 14.20
N SER A 275 14.12 4.19 15.30
CA SER A 275 15.27 3.29 15.35
C SER A 275 15.15 2.15 14.33
N TYR A 276 13.98 1.53 14.22
CA TYR A 276 13.72 0.47 13.24
C TYR A 276 13.84 0.98 11.79
N ILE A 277 13.21 2.11 11.47
CA ILE A 277 13.27 2.75 10.14
C ILE A 277 14.72 3.04 9.76
N ALA A 278 15.51 3.58 10.70
CA ALA A 278 16.93 3.87 10.49
C ALA A 278 17.76 2.61 10.28
N ALA A 279 17.55 1.55 11.09
CA ALA A 279 18.24 0.28 10.97
C ALA A 279 17.97 -0.43 9.63
N ARG A 280 16.79 -0.23 9.04
CA ARG A 280 16.41 -0.74 7.71
C ARG A 280 16.80 0.21 6.56
N HIS A 281 17.46 1.32 6.88
CA HIS A 281 17.89 2.35 5.92
C HIS A 281 16.75 2.84 5.02
N TRP A 282 15.58 3.08 5.61
CA TRP A 282 14.46 3.70 4.91
C TRP A 282 14.57 5.23 4.94
N ALA A 283 14.27 5.87 3.81
CA ALA A 283 14.26 7.32 3.71
C ALA A 283 13.11 7.91 4.53
N VAL A 284 13.38 9.00 5.25
CA VAL A 284 12.36 9.81 5.91
C VAL A 284 12.10 11.04 5.06
N ALA A 285 10.83 11.35 4.85
CA ALA A 285 10.38 12.40 3.95
C ALA A 285 10.98 13.77 4.34
N GLY A 286 11.57 14.45 3.36
CA GLY A 286 12.23 15.75 3.56
C GLY A 286 13.46 15.70 4.47
N ALA A 287 14.10 14.53 4.61
CA ALA A 287 15.22 14.28 5.51
C ALA A 287 14.92 14.68 6.97
N ALA A 288 13.66 14.52 7.39
CA ALA A 288 13.24 14.85 8.74
C ALA A 288 13.82 13.85 9.75
N ASP A 289 14.11 14.34 10.95
CA ASP A 289 14.49 13.50 12.09
C ASP A 289 13.24 13.17 12.91
N LEU A 290 12.86 11.89 12.92
CA LEU A 290 11.69 11.36 13.65
C LEU A 290 11.90 11.35 15.17
N THR A 291 13.14 11.44 15.65
CA THR A 291 13.46 11.54 17.08
C THR A 291 13.38 12.98 17.59
N ASN A 292 13.34 13.95 16.67
CA ASN A 292 13.29 15.36 17.01
C ASN A 292 11.88 15.78 17.44
N ARG A 293 11.77 16.29 18.67
CA ARG A 293 10.52 16.82 19.26
C ARG A 293 9.82 17.86 18.39
N SER A 294 10.56 18.71 17.68
CA SER A 294 9.97 19.74 16.83
C SER A 294 9.34 19.17 15.57
N THR A 295 9.93 18.12 14.98
CA THR A 295 9.35 17.40 13.84
C THR A 295 8.01 16.78 14.21
N ILE A 296 7.98 16.03 15.32
CA ILE A 296 6.77 15.34 15.79
C ILE A 296 5.68 16.33 16.19
N ARG A 297 6.04 17.40 16.91
CA ARG A 297 5.10 18.46 17.27
C ARG A 297 4.54 19.17 16.04
N TRP A 298 5.37 19.43 15.02
CA TRP A 298 4.89 20.04 13.78
C TRP A 298 3.90 19.12 13.06
N ALA A 299 4.19 17.82 12.97
CA ALA A 299 3.27 16.84 12.38
C ALA A 299 1.93 16.80 13.13
N LEU A 300 1.95 16.77 14.47
CA LEU A 300 0.74 16.85 15.29
C LEU A 300 -0.05 18.14 15.02
N HIS A 301 0.60 19.29 14.94
CA HIS A 301 -0.08 20.55 14.60
C HIS A 301 -0.71 20.51 13.20
N GLN A 302 -0.05 19.93 12.20
CA GLN A 302 -0.64 19.78 10.87
C GLN A 302 -1.86 18.86 10.89
N MET A 303 -1.80 17.75 11.63
CA MET A 303 -2.93 16.83 11.80
C MET A 303 -4.09 17.43 12.59
N VAL A 304 -3.81 18.36 13.52
CA VAL A 304 -4.85 19.14 14.22
C VAL A 304 -5.50 20.14 13.28
N ALA A 305 -4.71 20.84 12.46
CA ALA A 305 -5.22 21.79 11.47
C ALA A 305 -6.13 21.12 10.43
N SER A 306 -5.83 19.87 10.04
CA SER A 306 -6.67 19.09 9.12
C SER A 306 -7.83 18.37 9.79
N GLY A 307 -7.96 18.44 11.12
CA GLY A 307 -9.04 17.83 11.90
C GLY A 307 -8.88 16.33 12.18
N VAL A 308 -7.80 15.70 11.72
CA VAL A 308 -7.52 14.27 11.93
C VAL A 308 -7.22 13.97 13.40
N VAL A 309 -6.52 14.89 14.06
CA VAL A 309 -6.16 14.81 15.48
C VAL A 309 -6.85 15.95 16.24
N ARG A 310 -7.31 15.68 17.45
CA ARG A 310 -7.78 16.69 18.39
C ARG A 310 -6.71 16.91 19.46
N VAL A 311 -6.60 18.15 19.92
CA VAL A 311 -5.72 18.53 21.03
C VAL A 311 -6.56 19.06 22.19
N TYR A 312 -6.20 18.68 23.40
CA TYR A 312 -6.73 19.26 24.63
C TYR A 312 -5.59 19.92 25.40
N GLU A 313 -5.65 21.24 25.57
CA GLU A 313 -4.56 22.06 26.14
C GLU A 313 -4.89 22.67 27.50
N ALA A 314 -6.15 22.54 27.98
CA ALA A 314 -6.58 23.15 29.23
C ALA A 314 -6.16 22.38 30.50
N GLY A 315 -5.48 21.23 30.33
CA GLY A 315 -4.94 20.41 31.42
C GLY A 315 -3.57 20.88 31.91
N THR A 316 -2.89 20.04 32.68
CA THR A 316 -1.49 20.27 33.14
C THR A 316 -0.47 20.15 32.00
N GLU A 317 -0.80 19.38 30.97
CA GLU A 317 -0.06 19.30 29.72
C GLU A 317 -1.02 19.09 28.54
N ALA A 318 -0.56 19.45 27.34
CA ALA A 318 -1.32 19.21 26.12
C ALA A 318 -1.29 17.73 25.75
N VAL A 319 -2.46 17.19 25.39
CA VAL A 319 -2.61 15.81 24.90
C VAL A 319 -3.27 15.78 23.54
N TRP A 320 -2.82 14.86 22.69
CA TRP A 320 -3.29 14.66 21.33
C TRP A 320 -3.93 13.29 21.20
N GLY A 321 -5.07 13.23 20.54
CA GLY A 321 -5.78 11.98 20.23
C GLY A 321 -6.40 12.04 18.86
N ILE A 322 -6.67 10.87 18.26
CA ILE A 322 -7.38 10.81 16.98
C ILE A 322 -8.79 11.39 17.18
N GLY A 323 -9.22 12.23 16.24
CA GLY A 323 -10.58 12.77 16.25
C GLY A 323 -11.64 11.67 16.17
N GLU A 324 -12.84 11.95 16.70
CA GLU A 324 -14.00 11.08 16.48
C GLU A 324 -14.22 10.89 14.97
N ASP A 325 -14.49 9.65 14.56
CA ASP A 325 -14.66 9.24 13.15
C ASP A 325 -13.43 9.44 12.23
N GLN A 326 -12.28 9.90 12.74
CA GLN A 326 -11.07 10.13 11.95
C GLN A 326 -10.10 8.94 11.93
N HIS A 327 -10.46 7.83 12.56
CA HIS A 327 -9.61 6.63 12.64
C HIS A 327 -9.26 6.07 11.26
N LEU A 328 -10.17 6.13 10.29
CA LEU A 328 -9.88 5.72 8.93
C LEU A 328 -8.89 6.66 8.22
N VAL A 329 -9.01 7.95 8.46
CA VAL A 329 -8.13 8.95 7.86
C VAL A 329 -6.72 8.81 8.43
N ALA A 330 -6.59 8.61 9.75
CA ALA A 330 -5.33 8.27 10.39
C ALA A 330 -4.76 6.94 9.85
N ALA A 331 -5.60 5.92 9.68
CA ALA A 331 -5.19 4.64 9.13
C ALA A 331 -4.70 4.75 7.67
N PHE A 332 -5.34 5.60 6.86
CA PHE A 332 -4.86 5.93 5.51
C PHE A 332 -3.43 6.47 5.54
N TYR A 333 -3.13 7.44 6.42
CA TYR A 333 -1.78 7.98 6.54
C TYR A 333 -0.78 6.93 7.04
N ARG A 334 -1.13 6.16 8.08
CA ARG A 334 -0.32 5.01 8.54
C ARG A 334 -0.01 4.05 7.38
N ASN A 335 -1.01 3.74 6.57
CA ASN A 335 -0.93 2.79 5.46
C ASN A 335 -0.02 3.27 4.31
N THR A 336 0.35 4.54 4.25
CA THR A 336 1.39 5.00 3.31
C THR A 336 2.77 4.41 3.62
N ALA A 337 3.05 4.10 4.89
CA ALA A 337 4.32 3.52 5.36
C ALA A 337 4.19 2.04 5.80
N ILE A 338 2.99 1.46 5.79
CA ILE A 338 2.75 0.13 6.37
C ILE A 338 3.60 -0.99 5.74
N HIS A 339 3.89 -0.89 4.44
CA HIS A 339 4.67 -1.86 3.68
C HIS A 339 6.08 -2.07 4.24
N ILE A 340 6.60 -1.12 5.02
CA ILE A 340 7.92 -1.18 5.67
C ILE A 340 7.90 -2.13 6.88
N PHE A 341 6.73 -2.30 7.51
CA PHE A 341 6.58 -3.01 8.77
C PHE A 341 5.98 -4.42 8.61
N VAL A 342 5.55 -4.80 7.39
CA VAL A 342 4.86 -6.08 7.14
C VAL A 342 5.76 -7.26 7.45
N ASP A 343 7.00 -7.26 6.97
CA ASP A 343 7.92 -8.39 7.18
C ASP A 343 8.26 -8.57 8.66
N ARG A 344 8.46 -7.45 9.38
CA ARG A 344 8.63 -7.43 10.84
C ARG A 344 7.43 -8.04 11.56
N ALA A 345 6.23 -7.60 11.20
CA ALA A 345 4.99 -8.10 11.77
C ALA A 345 4.77 -9.60 11.50
N ILE A 346 5.14 -10.08 10.31
CA ILE A 346 5.09 -11.51 9.98
C ILE A 346 6.13 -12.28 10.79
N ALA A 347 7.34 -11.76 10.96
CA ALA A 347 8.40 -12.39 11.76
C ALA A 347 7.95 -12.60 13.21
N GLU A 348 7.36 -11.58 13.85
CA GLU A 348 6.83 -11.67 15.22
C GLU A 348 5.75 -12.76 15.34
N MET A 349 4.82 -12.79 14.38
CA MET A 349 3.74 -13.78 14.32
C MET A 349 4.25 -15.20 14.08
N ALA A 350 5.24 -15.36 13.21
CA ALA A 350 5.85 -16.64 12.87
C ALA A 350 6.67 -17.22 14.03
N LEU A 351 7.40 -16.37 14.76
CA LEU A 351 8.10 -16.77 15.98
C LEU A 351 7.14 -17.27 17.05
N LEU A 352 6.08 -16.51 17.34
CA LEU A 352 5.05 -16.93 18.30
C LEU A 352 4.38 -18.24 17.87
N ALA A 353 4.05 -18.36 16.58
CA ALA A 353 3.46 -19.57 16.02
C ALA A 353 4.35 -20.80 16.19
N ALA A 354 5.65 -20.67 15.90
CA ALA A 354 6.60 -21.76 16.01
C ALA A 354 6.84 -22.18 17.47
N ALA A 355 6.83 -21.23 18.41
CA ALA A 355 6.87 -21.52 19.84
C ALA A 355 5.64 -22.32 20.31
N GLU A 356 4.42 -21.89 19.95
CA GLU A 356 3.18 -22.62 20.26
C GLU A 356 3.19 -24.05 19.70
N ILE A 357 3.69 -24.25 18.47
CA ILE A 357 3.77 -25.57 17.83
C ILE A 357 4.74 -26.46 18.58
N SER A 358 5.92 -25.95 18.94
CA SER A 358 6.94 -26.69 19.70
C SER A 358 6.40 -27.18 21.05
N GLU A 359 5.67 -26.33 21.76
CA GLU A 359 5.06 -26.66 23.05
C GLU A 359 4.00 -27.76 22.93
N ARG A 360 3.13 -27.68 21.91
CA ARG A 360 2.10 -28.71 21.66
C ARG A 360 2.70 -30.05 21.27
N SER A 361 3.79 -30.05 20.51
CA SER A 361 4.48 -31.28 20.09
C SER A 361 5.37 -31.89 21.18
N GLY A 362 5.61 -31.19 22.29
CA GLY A 362 6.45 -31.67 23.39
C GLY A 362 7.94 -31.79 23.06
N ASN A 363 8.38 -31.25 21.90
CA ASN A 363 9.77 -31.34 21.46
C ASN A 363 10.68 -30.26 22.10
N GLY A 364 10.07 -29.21 22.68
CA GLY A 364 10.75 -28.09 23.36
C GLY A 364 11.69 -27.24 22.50
N SER A 365 11.80 -27.56 21.20
CA SER A 365 12.74 -26.98 20.25
C SER A 365 12.01 -26.34 19.06
N VAL A 366 12.27 -25.05 18.85
CA VAL A 366 11.83 -24.23 17.73
C VAL A 366 12.91 -24.27 16.66
N LEU A 367 12.60 -24.88 15.52
CA LEU A 367 13.49 -24.95 14.37
C LEU A 367 13.32 -23.71 13.49
N PRO A 368 14.39 -23.14 12.91
CA PRO A 368 14.29 -22.03 11.95
C PRO A 368 13.41 -22.37 10.74
N ALA A 369 13.39 -23.64 10.33
CA ALA A 369 12.51 -24.12 9.28
C ALA A 369 11.03 -23.92 9.65
N THR A 370 10.62 -24.20 10.89
CA THR A 370 9.24 -24.01 11.36
C THR A 370 8.85 -22.53 11.37
N VAL A 371 9.75 -21.65 11.81
CA VAL A 371 9.52 -20.18 11.76
C VAL A 371 9.33 -19.74 10.31
N ARG A 372 10.19 -20.21 9.40
CA ARG A 372 10.09 -19.91 7.98
C ARG A 372 8.78 -20.41 7.37
N ASP A 373 8.37 -21.63 7.68
CA ASP A 373 7.16 -22.23 7.14
C ASP A 373 5.91 -21.46 7.60
N GLU A 374 5.84 -21.06 8.88
CA GLU A 374 4.76 -20.21 9.38
C GLU A 374 4.78 -18.80 8.77
N ALA A 375 5.96 -18.21 8.55
CA ALA A 375 6.09 -16.92 7.85
C ALA A 375 5.61 -17.00 6.39
N LEU A 376 5.95 -18.08 5.68
CA LEU A 376 5.47 -18.33 4.32
C LEU A 376 3.96 -18.57 4.27
N ARG A 377 3.40 -19.24 5.28
CA ARG A 377 1.95 -19.41 5.42
C ARG A 377 1.24 -18.07 5.59
N LEU A 378 1.75 -17.19 6.45
CA LEU A 378 1.23 -15.83 6.63
C LEU A 378 1.40 -14.98 5.37
N ARG A 379 2.52 -15.11 4.67
CA ARG A 379 2.74 -14.47 3.36
C ARG A 379 1.68 -14.90 2.34
N GLU A 380 1.39 -16.20 2.24
CA GLU A 380 0.33 -16.70 1.36
C GLU A 380 -1.07 -16.23 1.78
N LEU A 381 -1.33 -16.15 3.09
CA LEU A 381 -2.58 -15.60 3.63
C LEU A 381 -2.76 -14.12 3.23
N LEU A 382 -1.69 -13.35 3.17
CA LEU A 382 -1.73 -11.90 2.95
C LEU A 382 -1.33 -11.48 1.53
N LYS A 383 -1.14 -12.41 0.60
CA LYS A 383 -0.59 -12.14 -0.74
C LYS A 383 -1.42 -11.21 -1.63
N PHE A 384 -2.72 -11.08 -1.34
CA PHE A 384 -3.61 -10.14 -2.03
C PHE A 384 -3.71 -8.78 -1.32
N GLU A 385 -3.14 -8.65 -0.13
CA GLU A 385 -3.10 -7.41 0.65
C GLU A 385 -1.78 -6.66 0.50
N PHE A 386 -0.67 -7.38 0.44
CA PHE A 386 0.68 -6.82 0.41
C PHE A 386 1.49 -7.40 -0.74
N LEU A 387 2.43 -6.59 -1.20
CA LEU A 387 3.38 -6.96 -2.24
C LEU A 387 4.64 -7.49 -1.58
N PHE A 388 4.89 -8.78 -1.74
CA PHE A 388 6.06 -9.43 -1.18
C PHE A 388 7.15 -9.61 -2.21
N SER A 389 8.40 -9.54 -1.74
CA SER A 389 9.56 -9.99 -2.49
C SER A 389 9.41 -11.44 -2.95
N ALA A 390 10.21 -11.85 -3.95
CA ALA A 390 10.33 -13.24 -4.34
C ALA A 390 10.71 -14.11 -3.13
N ARG A 391 10.26 -15.38 -3.11
CA ARG A 391 10.38 -16.28 -1.95
C ARG A 391 11.80 -16.33 -1.37
N ALA A 392 12.82 -16.49 -2.23
CA ALA A 392 14.21 -16.56 -1.78
C ALA A 392 14.71 -15.26 -1.12
N GLN A 393 14.22 -14.09 -1.57
CA GLN A 393 14.57 -12.81 -0.95
C GLN A 393 13.79 -12.62 0.35
N PHE A 394 12.50 -12.95 0.37
CA PHE A 394 11.67 -12.89 1.57
C PHE A 394 12.22 -13.75 2.72
N GLU A 395 12.76 -14.94 2.45
CA GLU A 395 13.40 -15.78 3.48
C GLU A 395 14.65 -15.11 4.08
N LYS A 396 15.41 -14.34 3.30
CA LYS A 396 16.55 -13.55 3.80
C LYS A 396 16.06 -12.37 4.62
N ASP A 397 15.08 -11.64 4.10
CA ASP A 397 14.47 -10.48 4.78
C ASP A 397 13.92 -10.91 6.14
N LEU A 398 13.23 -12.06 6.22
CA LEU A 398 12.74 -12.65 7.47
C LEU A 398 13.86 -12.89 8.49
N ALA A 399 15.00 -13.45 8.06
CA ALA A 399 16.12 -13.70 8.95
C ALA A 399 16.72 -12.38 9.48
N ASP A 400 16.77 -11.34 8.64
CA ASP A 400 17.21 -10.00 9.05
C ASP A 400 16.22 -9.37 10.05
N GLU A 401 14.91 -9.54 9.84
CA GLU A 401 13.89 -9.06 10.77
C GLU A 401 14.00 -9.73 12.15
N VAL A 402 14.26 -11.04 12.19
CA VAL A 402 14.49 -11.77 13.47
C VAL A 402 15.70 -11.21 14.21
N ARG A 403 16.81 -10.87 13.51
CA ARG A 403 17.98 -10.24 14.14
C ARG A 403 17.70 -8.83 14.66
N LEU A 404 16.72 -8.14 14.10
CA LEU A 404 16.27 -6.84 14.58
C LEU A 404 15.27 -6.93 15.74
N ILE A 405 14.71 -8.12 16.04
CA ILE A 405 13.80 -8.29 17.19
C ILE A 405 14.60 -8.25 18.49
N GLY A 406 15.77 -8.87 18.49
CA GLY A 406 16.68 -8.86 19.63
C GLY A 406 17.97 -9.63 19.32
N PRO A 407 18.88 -9.73 20.30
CA PRO A 407 20.19 -10.34 20.12
C PRO A 407 20.06 -11.86 19.92
N VAL A 408 20.01 -12.30 18.67
CA VAL A 408 20.07 -13.72 18.30
C VAL A 408 21.47 -14.03 17.77
N GLU A 409 22.24 -14.88 18.47
CA GLU A 409 23.61 -15.24 18.06
C GLU A 409 23.66 -15.89 16.67
N ASP A 410 22.69 -16.75 16.36
CA ASP A 410 22.61 -17.46 15.09
C ASP A 410 21.17 -17.87 14.75
N THR A 411 20.57 -17.21 13.75
CA THR A 411 19.21 -17.50 13.27
C THR A 411 19.09 -18.84 12.55
N THR A 412 20.19 -19.56 12.32
CA THR A 412 20.21 -20.89 11.68
C THR A 412 20.15 -22.04 12.68
N LYS A 413 20.26 -21.77 13.98
CA LYS A 413 20.21 -22.77 15.04
C LYS A 413 18.81 -22.89 15.64
N ALA A 414 18.53 -24.04 16.22
CA ALA A 414 17.33 -24.25 17.01
C ALA A 414 17.38 -23.45 18.31
N ALA A 415 16.23 -22.90 18.72
CA ALA A 415 16.04 -22.21 19.99
C ALA A 415 14.97 -22.95 20.80
N THR A 416 14.90 -22.75 22.11
CA THR A 416 13.78 -23.26 22.90
C THR A 416 12.56 -22.34 22.76
N ALA A 417 11.36 -22.86 22.97
CA ALA A 417 10.14 -22.04 22.97
C ALA A 417 10.24 -20.89 23.98
N GLU A 418 10.86 -21.13 25.14
CA GLU A 418 11.09 -20.11 26.17
C GLU A 418 12.03 -19.01 25.71
N GLN A 419 13.12 -19.34 25.01
CA GLN A 419 14.01 -18.34 24.42
C GLN A 419 13.29 -17.46 23.39
N VAL A 420 12.40 -18.05 22.59
CA VAL A 420 11.60 -17.29 21.61
C VAL A 420 10.61 -16.34 22.30
N ARG A 421 9.96 -16.78 23.40
CA ARG A 421 9.09 -15.89 24.19
C ARG A 421 9.88 -14.75 24.81
N GLN A 422 11.02 -15.02 25.44
CA GLN A 422 11.89 -13.99 26.02
C GLN A 422 12.38 -13.00 24.96
N LEU A 423 12.69 -13.47 23.76
CA LEU A 423 13.01 -12.61 22.62
C LEU A 423 11.84 -11.68 22.28
N LEU A 424 10.63 -12.22 22.18
CA LEU A 424 9.43 -11.41 21.90
C LEU A 424 9.06 -10.47 23.05
N GLU A 425 9.30 -10.84 24.31
CA GLU A 425 9.05 -10.04 25.52
C GLU A 425 10.08 -8.92 25.72
N SER A 426 11.33 -9.13 25.30
CA SER A 426 12.42 -8.14 25.40
C SER A 426 12.56 -7.21 24.19
N ALA A 427 11.90 -7.50 23.06
CA ALA A 427 11.99 -6.69 21.84
C ALA A 427 11.55 -5.22 22.04
N ASP A 428 12.36 -4.23 21.66
CA ASP A 428 11.96 -2.81 21.86
C ASP A 428 10.70 -2.37 21.07
N LEU A 429 10.31 -3.16 20.06
CA LEU A 429 9.22 -2.84 19.15
C LEU A 429 8.47 -4.11 18.71
N LEU A 430 7.16 -4.13 18.91
CA LEU A 430 6.24 -5.15 18.38
C LEU A 430 5.17 -4.47 17.53
N LEU A 431 5.00 -4.94 16.30
CA LEU A 431 4.20 -4.27 15.26
C LEU A 431 3.04 -5.10 14.74
N ALA A 432 3.00 -6.42 14.97
CA ALA A 432 2.00 -7.28 14.34
C ALA A 432 0.55 -6.84 14.57
N HIS A 433 0.25 -6.32 15.76
CA HIS A 433 -1.08 -5.82 16.11
C HIS A 433 -1.42 -4.46 15.48
N LEU A 434 -0.44 -3.61 15.22
CA LEU A 434 -0.66 -2.31 14.54
C LEU A 434 -0.73 -2.46 13.03
N VAL A 435 -0.06 -3.47 12.48
CA VAL A 435 0.14 -3.69 11.05
C VAL A 435 -0.86 -4.70 10.49
N LEU A 436 -0.98 -5.89 11.08
CA LEU A 436 -1.73 -6.99 10.48
C LEU A 436 -3.18 -7.06 10.95
N ARG A 437 -3.47 -6.56 12.16
CA ARG A 437 -4.80 -6.71 12.77
C ARG A 437 -5.95 -6.21 11.90
N PRO A 438 -5.90 -5.02 11.27
CA PRO A 438 -7.03 -4.53 10.48
C PRO A 438 -7.39 -5.45 9.31
N PHE A 439 -6.36 -6.05 8.68
CA PHE A 439 -6.51 -6.97 7.55
C PHE A 439 -7.04 -8.33 8.00
N LEU A 440 -6.49 -8.87 9.10
CA LEU A 440 -6.94 -10.16 9.65
C LEU A 440 -8.38 -10.07 10.15
N ASP A 441 -8.78 -8.97 10.80
CA ASP A 441 -10.17 -8.75 11.23
C ASP A 441 -11.12 -8.68 10.02
N ALA A 442 -10.71 -8.01 8.94
CA ALA A 442 -11.50 -7.96 7.71
C ALA A 442 -11.66 -9.36 7.08
N TYR A 443 -10.57 -10.12 7.04
CA TYR A 443 -10.56 -11.49 6.55
C TYR A 443 -11.41 -12.41 7.42
N HIS A 444 -11.45 -12.16 8.73
CA HIS A 444 -12.25 -12.95 9.67
C HIS A 444 -13.73 -12.77 9.45
N ILE A 445 -14.19 -11.54 9.20
CA ILE A 445 -15.58 -11.27 8.83
C ILE A 445 -15.94 -12.06 7.57
N VAL A 446 -15.10 -11.99 6.52
CA VAL A 446 -15.35 -12.71 5.26
C VAL A 446 -15.32 -14.22 5.46
N ALA A 447 -14.35 -14.76 6.19
CA ALA A 447 -14.22 -16.19 6.44
C ALA A 447 -15.40 -16.74 7.27
N ASP A 448 -15.82 -16.00 8.31
CA ASP A 448 -16.99 -16.33 9.13
C ASP A 448 -18.28 -16.33 8.31
N ARG A 449 -18.47 -15.32 7.44
CA ARG A 449 -19.62 -15.25 6.52
C ARG A 449 -19.59 -16.36 5.46
N LEU A 450 -18.43 -16.68 4.90
CA LEU A 450 -18.30 -17.81 3.98
C LEU A 450 -18.63 -19.12 4.67
N ALA A 451 -18.13 -19.36 5.88
CA ALA A 451 -18.41 -20.59 6.63
C ALA A 451 -19.90 -20.75 7.01
N ALA A 452 -20.65 -19.64 7.08
CA ALA A 452 -22.09 -19.63 7.30
C ALA A 452 -22.91 -19.63 6.00
N CYS A 453 -22.28 -19.49 4.83
CA CYS A 453 -22.95 -19.45 3.54
C CYS A 453 -23.45 -20.84 3.15
N GLU A 454 -24.73 -20.93 2.80
CA GLU A 454 -25.33 -22.12 2.18
C GLU A 454 -24.83 -22.26 0.73
N ASP A 455 -24.84 -23.48 0.18
CA ASP A 455 -24.24 -23.84 -1.12
C ASP A 455 -25.09 -23.40 -2.35
N ASP A 456 -25.88 -22.34 -2.18
CA ASP A 456 -26.65 -21.72 -3.26
C ASP A 456 -25.79 -20.75 -4.09
N ALA A 457 -26.37 -20.23 -5.18
CA ALA A 457 -25.67 -19.33 -6.10
C ALA A 457 -25.03 -18.12 -5.37
N PHE A 458 -23.70 -18.06 -5.39
CA PHE A 458 -22.93 -17.01 -4.72
C PHE A 458 -23.07 -15.64 -5.40
N ASP A 459 -23.83 -14.74 -4.79
CA ASP A 459 -23.91 -13.32 -5.18
C ASP A 459 -22.86 -12.50 -4.42
N GLU A 460 -21.77 -12.13 -5.11
CA GLU A 460 -20.68 -11.32 -4.55
C GLU A 460 -21.18 -9.98 -3.98
N GLN A 461 -22.12 -9.31 -4.65
CA GLN A 461 -22.56 -7.99 -4.23
C GLN A 461 -23.41 -8.06 -2.95
N ALA A 462 -24.33 -9.03 -2.88
CA ALA A 462 -25.12 -9.29 -1.68
C ALA A 462 -24.23 -9.73 -0.52
N PHE A 463 -23.30 -10.64 -0.77
CA PHE A 463 -22.36 -11.15 0.23
C PHE A 463 -21.48 -10.05 0.85
N LEU A 464 -20.90 -9.18 0.02
CA LEU A 464 -20.08 -8.07 0.49
C LEU A 464 -20.90 -7.02 1.27
N ALA A 465 -22.17 -6.82 0.90
CA ALA A 465 -23.08 -5.97 1.64
C ALA A 465 -23.41 -6.55 3.03
N GLU A 466 -23.62 -7.87 3.13
CA GLU A 466 -23.78 -8.56 4.41
C GLU A 466 -22.53 -8.40 5.29
N CYS A 467 -21.33 -8.61 4.72
CA CYS A 467 -20.07 -8.43 5.43
C CYS A 467 -19.92 -7.02 6.04
N LEU A 468 -20.39 -5.97 5.35
CA LEU A 468 -20.39 -4.62 5.90
C LEU A 468 -21.33 -4.46 7.10
N GLN A 469 -22.51 -5.07 7.06
CA GLN A 469 -23.48 -5.03 8.17
C GLN A 469 -22.97 -5.80 9.38
N VAL A 470 -22.45 -7.02 9.16
CA VAL A 470 -21.86 -7.85 10.22
C VAL A 470 -20.60 -7.20 10.77
N GLY A 471 -19.76 -6.62 9.92
CA GLY A 471 -18.61 -5.84 10.34
C GLY A 471 -19.01 -4.68 11.25
N LYS A 472 -20.11 -3.97 10.96
CA LYS A 472 -20.61 -2.90 11.84
C LYS A 472 -21.11 -3.47 13.18
N GLN A 473 -21.78 -4.62 13.17
CA GLN A 473 -22.17 -5.29 14.40
C GLN A 473 -20.94 -5.67 15.25
N TRP A 474 -19.91 -6.27 14.64
CA TRP A 474 -18.69 -6.68 15.34
C TRP A 474 -17.90 -5.48 15.87
N GLU A 475 -17.90 -4.36 15.14
CA GLU A 475 -17.36 -3.07 15.59
C GLU A 475 -18.04 -2.61 16.89
N LEU A 476 -19.37 -2.56 16.91
CA LEU A 476 -20.16 -2.15 18.07
C LEU A 476 -20.01 -3.11 19.27
N GLN A 477 -19.77 -4.38 18.99
CA GLN A 477 -19.49 -5.40 20.01
C GLN A 477 -18.02 -5.45 20.46
N ARG A 478 -17.14 -4.62 19.88
CA ARG A 478 -15.68 -4.65 20.09
C ARG A 478 -15.03 -6.02 19.79
N ARG A 479 -15.59 -6.75 18.83
CA ARG A 479 -15.03 -8.02 18.32
C ARG A 479 -13.91 -7.80 17.30
N ILE A 480 -13.92 -6.66 16.62
CA ILE A 480 -12.81 -6.18 15.79
C ILE A 480 -12.10 -5.03 16.51
N ALA A 481 -10.79 -4.90 16.28
CA ALA A 481 -9.99 -3.89 16.97
C ALA A 481 -10.27 -2.48 16.45
N ASN A 482 -10.50 -2.35 15.14
CA ASN A 482 -10.58 -1.04 14.49
C ASN A 482 -11.71 -0.99 13.46
N ALA A 483 -12.35 0.17 13.34
CA ALA A 483 -13.36 0.43 12.31
C ALA A 483 -12.80 0.34 10.87
N GLU A 484 -11.47 0.39 10.71
CA GLU A 484 -10.74 0.15 9.46
C GLU A 484 -11.02 -1.22 8.86
N SER A 485 -11.18 -2.25 9.69
CA SER A 485 -11.41 -3.62 9.24
C SER A 485 -12.73 -3.77 8.48
N ARG A 486 -13.69 -2.84 8.65
CA ARG A 486 -14.97 -2.80 7.93
C ARG A 486 -14.80 -2.14 6.55
N SER A 487 -13.88 -2.59 5.71
CA SER A 487 -13.60 -1.95 4.42
C SER A 487 -13.98 -2.85 3.25
N MET A 488 -14.74 -2.30 2.30
CA MET A 488 -15.13 -2.99 1.07
C MET A 488 -13.93 -3.38 0.22
N GLU A 489 -12.86 -2.57 0.21
CA GLU A 489 -11.62 -2.93 -0.49
C GLU A 489 -10.93 -4.13 0.18
N LEU A 490 -10.92 -4.21 1.53
CA LEU A 490 -10.33 -5.33 2.27
C LEU A 490 -11.17 -6.61 2.19
N PHE A 491 -12.49 -6.49 2.09
CA PHE A 491 -13.35 -7.64 1.87
C PHE A 491 -13.18 -8.23 0.47
N LYS A 492 -12.97 -7.39 -0.54
CA LYS A 492 -12.72 -7.87 -1.92
C LYS A 492 -11.40 -8.61 -2.05
N THR A 493 -10.34 -8.17 -1.37
CA THR A 493 -9.06 -8.87 -1.31
C THR A 493 -9.16 -10.18 -0.53
N ALA A 494 -9.89 -10.20 0.59
CA ALA A 494 -10.21 -11.44 1.31
C ALA A 494 -10.97 -12.44 0.43
N LEU A 495 -11.97 -11.97 -0.31
CA LEU A 495 -12.73 -12.79 -1.25
C LEU A 495 -11.88 -13.28 -2.42
N ARG A 496 -10.92 -12.47 -2.88
CA ARG A 496 -9.94 -12.89 -3.90
C ARG A 496 -9.04 -14.02 -3.38
N LEU A 497 -8.64 -13.99 -2.11
CA LEU A 497 -7.97 -15.13 -1.49
C LEU A 497 -8.87 -16.35 -1.43
N ALA A 498 -10.12 -16.17 -0.99
CA ALA A 498 -11.09 -17.25 -0.90
C ALA A 498 -11.30 -17.94 -2.26
N ARG A 499 -11.46 -17.17 -3.34
CA ARG A 499 -11.53 -17.67 -4.73
C ARG A 499 -10.27 -18.41 -5.16
N HIS A 500 -9.09 -17.85 -4.88
CA HIS A 500 -7.83 -18.53 -5.16
C HIS A 500 -7.73 -19.88 -4.43
N ARG A 501 -8.35 -20.01 -3.27
CA ARG A 501 -8.43 -21.25 -2.50
C ARG A 501 -9.69 -22.07 -2.79
N GLU A 502 -10.41 -21.73 -3.86
CA GLU A 502 -11.63 -22.41 -4.32
C GLU A 502 -12.71 -22.53 -3.21
N LEU A 503 -12.80 -21.53 -2.35
CA LEU A 503 -13.80 -21.48 -1.27
C LEU A 503 -15.12 -20.83 -1.73
N VAL A 504 -15.19 -20.40 -2.98
CA VAL A 504 -16.36 -19.80 -3.62
C VAL A 504 -16.62 -20.60 -4.88
N ASP A 505 -17.85 -21.07 -5.06
CA ASP A 505 -18.21 -21.94 -6.18
C ASP A 505 -18.03 -21.20 -7.52
N GLU A 506 -17.10 -21.67 -8.34
CA GLU A 506 -17.17 -21.45 -9.78
C GLU A 506 -18.00 -22.60 -10.35
N ALA A 507 -19.06 -22.25 -11.07
CA ALA A 507 -20.09 -23.18 -11.53
C ALA A 507 -19.51 -24.49 -12.13
N GLY A 508 -19.59 -25.58 -11.36
CA GLY A 508 -19.37 -26.95 -11.82
C GLY A 508 -18.28 -27.70 -11.05
N TYR A 509 -18.69 -28.77 -10.35
CA TYR A 509 -17.88 -29.91 -9.91
C TYR A 509 -17.13 -29.86 -8.55
N SER A 510 -17.73 -29.27 -7.50
CA SER A 510 -17.31 -29.53 -6.12
C SER A 510 -18.41 -30.25 -5.34
N ASP A 511 -18.02 -31.23 -4.52
CA ASP A 511 -18.92 -31.85 -3.55
C ASP A 511 -19.19 -30.84 -2.44
N SER A 512 -20.46 -30.45 -2.23
CA SER A 512 -20.83 -29.32 -1.38
C SER A 512 -20.37 -29.49 0.09
N HIS A 513 -20.26 -30.73 0.55
CA HIS A 513 -19.75 -31.06 1.88
C HIS A 513 -18.26 -30.71 2.06
N ASP A 514 -17.44 -30.87 1.01
CA ASP A 514 -16.01 -30.56 1.03
C ASP A 514 -15.78 -29.04 1.15
N ILE A 515 -16.59 -28.24 0.45
CA ILE A 515 -16.48 -26.77 0.49
C ILE A 515 -16.86 -26.22 1.86
N ALA A 516 -17.95 -26.69 2.45
CA ALA A 516 -18.34 -26.25 3.79
C ALA A 516 -17.25 -26.54 4.83
N GLN A 517 -16.56 -27.68 4.73
CA GLN A 517 -15.41 -28.00 5.58
C GLN A 517 -14.23 -27.07 5.31
N ARG A 518 -13.82 -26.87 4.05
CA ARG A 518 -12.72 -25.98 3.68
C ARG A 518 -12.96 -24.53 4.11
N ARG A 519 -14.21 -24.05 4.03
CA ARG A 519 -14.63 -22.73 4.52
C ARG A 519 -14.48 -22.62 6.05
N ARG A 520 -14.84 -23.66 6.81
CA ARG A 520 -14.60 -23.71 8.26
C ARG A 520 -13.11 -23.73 8.62
N GLU A 521 -12.32 -24.56 7.94
CA GLU A 521 -10.87 -24.62 8.14
C GLU A 521 -10.20 -23.26 7.84
N PHE A 522 -10.67 -22.55 6.82
CA PHE A 522 -10.23 -21.19 6.53
C PHE A 522 -10.59 -20.20 7.65
N ALA A 523 -11.82 -20.26 8.19
CA ALA A 523 -12.22 -19.45 9.33
C ALA A 523 -11.37 -19.74 10.58
N ASP A 524 -11.08 -21.00 10.87
CA ASP A 524 -10.24 -21.42 12.01
C ASP A 524 -8.78 -20.97 11.88
N GLU A 525 -8.23 -20.99 10.66
CA GLU A 525 -6.91 -20.44 10.35
C GLU A 525 -6.86 -18.94 10.66
N ILE A 526 -7.84 -18.16 10.19
CA ILE A 526 -7.91 -16.72 10.43
C ILE A 526 -8.09 -16.43 11.92
N ALA A 527 -8.98 -17.17 12.61
CA ALA A 527 -9.20 -17.02 14.05
C ALA A 527 -7.91 -17.31 14.85
N THR A 528 -7.11 -18.28 14.41
CA THR A 528 -5.78 -18.57 14.97
C THR A 528 -4.80 -17.41 14.76
N ALA A 529 -4.77 -16.83 13.56
CA ALA A 529 -3.94 -15.65 13.29
C ALA A 529 -4.36 -14.46 14.17
N ILE A 530 -5.66 -14.22 14.36
CA ILE A 530 -6.16 -13.15 15.25
C ILE A 530 -5.77 -13.39 16.70
N ARG A 531 -5.88 -14.62 17.21
CA ARG A 531 -5.46 -14.96 18.58
C ARG A 531 -3.97 -14.65 18.80
N ARG A 532 -3.11 -15.04 17.85
CA ARG A 532 -1.67 -14.77 17.91
C ARG A 532 -1.37 -13.28 17.84
N VAL A 533 -2.05 -12.53 16.97
CA VAL A 533 -1.91 -11.07 16.92
C VAL A 533 -2.34 -10.41 18.24
N ASN A 534 -3.41 -10.89 18.88
CA ASN A 534 -3.83 -10.42 20.20
C ASN A 534 -2.79 -10.72 21.28
N ALA A 535 -2.14 -11.89 21.24
CA ALA A 535 -1.08 -12.22 22.18
C ALA A 535 0.12 -11.27 22.03
N ILE A 536 0.52 -10.95 20.79
CA ILE A 536 1.57 -9.93 20.54
C ILE A 536 1.13 -8.55 21.04
N ALA A 537 -0.14 -8.18 20.85
CA ALA A 537 -0.66 -6.92 21.38
C ALA A 537 -0.57 -6.86 22.92
N GLU A 538 -0.83 -7.97 23.60
CA GLU A 538 -0.69 -8.04 25.06
C GLU A 538 0.76 -7.90 25.51
N LEU A 539 1.69 -8.60 24.86
CA LEU A 539 3.14 -8.46 25.10
C LEU A 539 3.61 -7.01 24.92
N ALA A 540 3.05 -6.31 23.93
CA ALA A 540 3.37 -4.91 23.68
C ALA A 540 2.81 -3.96 24.76
N ARG A 541 1.67 -4.29 25.38
CA ARG A 541 1.04 -3.50 26.45
C ARG A 541 1.68 -3.68 27.83
N THR A 542 2.28 -4.83 28.10
CA THR A 542 2.91 -5.14 29.40
C THR A 542 4.29 -4.51 29.57
N ARG A 543 4.73 -3.67 28.64
CA ARG A 543 5.97 -2.89 28.67
C ARG A 543 5.69 -1.45 29.05
#